data_AF-A0A512NCB1-F1
#
_entry.id   AF-A0A512NCB1-F1
#
_cell.length_a   1.000
_cell.length_b   1.000
_cell.length_c   1.000
_cell.angle_alpha   90.00
_cell.angle_beta   90.00
_cell.angle_gamma   90.00
#
_symmetry.space_group_name_H-M   'P 1'
#
loop_
_entity.id
_entity.type
_entity.pdbx_description
1 polymer ?
#
loop_
_entity_poly.entity_id
_entity_poly.type
_entity_poly.pdbx_seq_one_letter_code
_entity_poly.pdbx_strand_id
1 'polypeptide(L)'
;MRPIAFLRWPALLMTAIAIVTSAYIVASAAIRPAMYSDSGWGFAAWDTRSRTSAFNHAAGLDSSDIAREAEGFMTMWSPGQHVLPGLIEEAGVSLGAALVAVSAVFSILGLAGWFSLYRSFGFPLRTAMVALAIIACSRFFNLPFSTYNGGEVLQFGVAPWFLLLVWALRDLRWFAVPPLIAGAAVLVFMKLTGIVIAGAAVGFAMVSHDRPWRHWRDTARKLLVGGVTVGLMGVLFYVAWYRRGATAATIVGVPHPHGLLFYVALTLSSTWSAALSLGDLANYIFLNPARPILRSVETIFYVFLPFSLATFGFIYLSLRKDHGEYLRFAFLFAATMVVFLTLNLSAGMSITLDERHLRIASLLLLVGGVHAVLECRSRILQGVFAAIAALSMVYGLSSFVQRMQHNLQDPLGARGVRVANATPQLLDFIRKIDVSGPDARRTLIFMPSPELILEVKNARSWSNHADFESIDDLRKQIRRGRVDRLYVIVQRKLLDNGKADAILRSFVDYPIDGWTRIPLGDFVCFYQVSS
;
A
#
# COMPACT_ATOMS: atom_id res chain seq x y z
N MET A 1 -20.20 -19.14 -43.48
CA MET A 1 -19.16 -19.50 -42.50
C MET A 1 -19.65 -19.11 -41.11
N ARG A 2 -19.75 -20.06 -40.18
CA ARG A 2 -20.43 -19.88 -38.87
C ARG A 2 -19.53 -19.14 -37.86
N PRO A 3 -20.03 -18.11 -37.14
CA PRO A 3 -19.28 -17.40 -36.11
C PRO A 3 -19.35 -18.15 -34.77
N ILE A 4 -18.65 -19.28 -34.64
CA ILE A 4 -18.64 -20.08 -33.40
C ILE A 4 -17.38 -19.84 -32.55
N ALA A 5 -16.33 -19.22 -33.10
CA ALA A 5 -15.06 -19.05 -32.38
C ALA A 5 -14.98 -17.81 -31.45
N PHE A 6 -15.76 -16.76 -31.68
CA PHE A 6 -15.60 -15.49 -30.95
C PHE A 6 -16.21 -15.48 -29.54
N LEU A 7 -17.27 -16.26 -29.28
CA LEU A 7 -17.90 -16.31 -27.95
C LEU A 7 -17.06 -17.01 -26.87
N ARG A 8 -16.02 -17.77 -27.24
CA ARG A 8 -15.24 -18.57 -26.28
C ARG A 8 -14.17 -17.76 -25.52
N TRP A 9 -13.66 -16.67 -26.11
CA TRP A 9 -12.54 -15.93 -25.54
C TRP A 9 -12.81 -15.29 -24.16
N PRO A 10 -13.94 -14.58 -23.94
CA PRO A 10 -14.24 -14.01 -22.63
C PRO A 10 -14.39 -15.08 -21.53
N ALA A 11 -15.03 -16.21 -21.85
CA ALA A 11 -15.20 -17.31 -20.91
C ALA A 11 -13.86 -17.97 -20.54
N LEU A 12 -12.95 -18.14 -21.52
CA LEU A 12 -11.60 -18.63 -21.27
C LEU A 12 -10.79 -17.68 -20.38
N LEU A 13 -10.85 -16.37 -20.63
CA LEU A 13 -10.17 -15.38 -19.79
C LEU A 13 -10.73 -15.35 -18.38
N MET A 14 -12.05 -15.40 -18.21
CA MET A 14 -12.69 -15.48 -16.91
C MET A 14 -12.25 -16.74 -16.15
N THR A 15 -12.20 -17.89 -16.83
CA THR A 15 -11.73 -19.15 -16.25
C THR A 15 -10.26 -19.04 -15.83
N ALA A 16 -9.40 -18.46 -16.67
CA ALA A 16 -7.98 -18.25 -16.34
C ALA A 16 -7.81 -17.31 -15.13
N ILE A 17 -8.55 -16.20 -15.07
CA ILE A 17 -8.55 -15.27 -13.93
C ILE A 17 -8.96 -16.00 -12.64
N ALA A 18 -10.03 -16.80 -12.70
CA ALA A 18 -10.51 -17.57 -11.56
C ALA A 18 -9.48 -18.59 -11.09
N ILE A 19 -8.84 -19.33 -12.02
CA ILE A 19 -7.79 -20.31 -11.70
C ILE A 19 -6.59 -19.63 -11.05
N VAL A 20 -6.07 -18.55 -11.65
CA VAL A 20 -4.89 -17.84 -11.13
C VAL A 20 -5.17 -17.25 -9.75
N THR A 21 -6.32 -16.60 -9.57
CA THR A 21 -6.71 -16.02 -8.28
C THR A 21 -6.89 -17.11 -7.22
N SER A 22 -7.53 -18.23 -7.56
CA SER A 22 -7.70 -19.37 -6.66
C SER A 22 -6.36 -20.00 -6.28
N ALA A 23 -5.42 -20.11 -7.24
CA ALA A 23 -4.08 -20.61 -6.97
C ALA A 23 -3.33 -19.73 -5.96
N TYR A 24 -3.43 -18.40 -6.06
CA TYR A 24 -2.86 -17.49 -5.07
C TYR A 24 -3.48 -17.69 -3.69
N ILE A 25 -4.81 -17.80 -3.61
CA ILE A 25 -5.54 -18.01 -2.35
C ILE A 25 -5.10 -19.32 -1.70
N VAL A 26 -5.07 -20.41 -2.45
CA VAL A 26 -4.70 -21.74 -1.95
C VAL A 26 -3.24 -21.77 -1.51
N ALA A 27 -2.32 -21.26 -2.33
CA ALA A 27 -0.89 -21.21 -1.98
C ALA A 27 -0.65 -20.35 -0.74
N SER A 28 -1.30 -19.19 -0.64
CA SER A 28 -1.22 -18.30 0.52
C SER A 28 -1.82 -18.93 1.78
N ALA A 29 -2.94 -19.64 1.66
CA ALA A 29 -3.54 -20.37 2.77
C ALA A 29 -2.63 -21.48 3.29
N ALA A 30 -1.92 -22.18 2.40
CA ALA A 30 -1.00 -23.27 2.75
C ALA A 30 0.31 -22.75 3.36
N ILE A 31 0.95 -21.75 2.74
CA ILE A 31 2.29 -21.28 3.10
C ILE A 31 2.25 -20.22 4.21
N ARG A 32 1.15 -19.46 4.25
CA ARG A 32 0.93 -18.21 5.01
C ARG A 32 1.72 -17.01 4.48
N PRO A 33 1.11 -15.82 4.47
CA PRO A 33 1.80 -14.61 4.04
C PRO A 33 2.76 -14.12 5.13
N ALA A 34 3.77 -13.36 4.70
CA ALA A 34 4.50 -12.44 5.56
C ALA A 34 3.71 -11.13 5.72
N MET A 35 4.21 -10.22 6.54
CA MET A 35 3.58 -8.91 6.77
C MET A 35 4.53 -7.77 6.39
N TYR A 36 3.99 -6.75 5.73
CA TYR A 36 4.72 -5.51 5.48
C TYR A 36 4.76 -4.63 6.73
N SER A 37 5.85 -3.89 6.94
CA SER A 37 6.07 -3.15 8.18
C SER A 37 5.01 -2.08 8.46
N ASP A 38 4.49 -1.40 7.43
CA ASP A 38 3.35 -0.46 7.57
C ASP A 38 2.13 -1.14 8.23
N SER A 39 1.87 -2.39 7.87
CA SER A 39 0.78 -3.17 8.46
C SER A 39 1.13 -3.66 9.87
N GLY A 40 2.39 -4.01 10.11
CA GLY A 40 2.90 -4.37 11.44
C GLY A 40 2.60 -3.28 12.48
N TRP A 41 2.85 -2.01 12.13
CA TRP A 41 2.49 -0.87 12.98
C TRP A 41 0.99 -0.76 13.23
N GLY A 42 0.16 -1.02 12.22
CA GLY A 42 -1.29 -1.08 12.40
C GLY A 42 -1.72 -2.18 13.37
N PHE A 43 -1.12 -3.37 13.27
CA PHE A 43 -1.43 -4.46 14.21
C PHE A 43 -0.87 -4.24 15.61
N ALA A 44 0.22 -3.50 15.76
CA ALA A 44 0.68 -3.07 17.07
C ALA A 44 -0.38 -2.22 17.78
N ALA A 45 -1.03 -1.30 17.05
CA ALA A 45 -2.16 -0.54 17.56
C ALA A 45 -3.32 -1.46 17.96
N TRP A 46 -3.67 -2.40 17.08
CA TRP A 46 -4.70 -3.41 17.35
C TRP A 46 -4.41 -4.18 18.64
N ASP A 47 -3.20 -4.68 18.84
CA ASP A 47 -2.84 -5.50 20.02
C ASP A 47 -2.86 -4.70 21.32
N THR A 48 -2.55 -3.41 21.25
CA THR A 48 -2.58 -2.51 22.41
C THR A 48 -3.97 -1.96 22.74
N ARG A 49 -5.00 -2.24 21.93
CA ARG A 49 -6.34 -1.62 22.04
C ARG A 49 -6.99 -1.73 23.41
N SER A 50 -6.74 -2.81 24.15
CA SER A 50 -7.29 -3.04 25.49
C SER A 50 -6.63 -2.18 26.57
N ARG A 51 -5.49 -1.56 26.26
CA ARG A 51 -4.69 -0.71 27.15
C ARG A 51 -4.72 0.77 26.75
N THR A 52 -5.33 1.10 25.63
CA THR A 52 -5.45 2.48 25.12
C THR A 52 -6.82 3.07 25.44
N SER A 53 -6.90 4.40 25.49
CA SER A 53 -8.12 5.14 25.83
C SER A 53 -9.22 5.05 24.77
N ALA A 54 -8.87 4.89 23.48
CA ALA A 54 -9.85 4.97 22.39
C ALA A 54 -9.48 4.16 21.14
N PHE A 55 -10.42 4.07 20.20
CA PHE A 55 -10.24 3.42 18.90
C PHE A 55 -9.08 4.03 18.10
N ASN A 56 -8.26 3.16 17.49
CA ASN A 56 -7.11 3.53 16.64
C ASN A 56 -6.05 4.38 17.37
N HIS A 57 -5.92 4.16 18.69
CA HIS A 57 -4.75 4.56 19.44
C HIS A 57 -3.80 3.37 19.59
N ALA A 58 -2.50 3.66 19.68
CA ALA A 58 -1.48 2.69 20.00
C ALA A 58 -0.80 3.08 21.31
N ALA A 59 -0.58 2.11 22.19
CA ALA A 59 0.32 2.28 23.31
C ALA A 59 1.76 2.11 22.81
N GLY A 60 2.56 3.14 23.01
CA GLY A 60 3.96 3.20 22.64
C GLY A 60 4.86 3.52 23.82
N LEU A 61 6.14 3.66 23.52
CA LEU A 61 7.15 4.04 24.51
C LEU A 61 7.05 5.55 24.80
N ASP A 62 7.01 5.93 26.07
CA ASP A 62 7.30 7.31 26.46
C ASP A 62 8.82 7.54 26.41
N SER A 63 9.28 8.39 25.50
CA SER A 63 10.71 8.68 25.34
C SER A 63 11.32 9.44 26.54
N SER A 64 10.48 10.10 27.34
CA SER A 64 10.91 10.82 28.54
C SER A 64 11.01 9.93 29.78
N ASP A 65 10.32 8.79 29.79
CA ASP A 65 10.40 7.76 30.83
C ASP A 65 9.91 6.41 30.28
N ILE A 66 10.82 5.53 29.87
CA ILE A 66 10.52 4.20 29.32
C ILE A 66 9.84 3.26 30.33
N ALA A 67 9.77 3.62 31.61
CA ALA A 67 8.95 2.90 32.59
C ALA A 67 7.45 3.08 32.32
N ARG A 68 7.07 4.10 31.53
CA ARG A 68 5.70 4.46 31.19
C ARG A 68 5.38 4.13 29.74
N GLU A 69 4.09 4.10 29.43
CA GLU A 69 3.57 4.04 28.07
C GLU A 69 3.01 5.40 27.69
N ALA A 70 3.27 5.82 26.45
CA ALA A 70 2.66 6.98 25.84
C ALA A 70 1.62 6.51 24.82
N GLU A 71 0.44 7.11 24.85
CA GLU A 71 -0.62 6.80 23.90
C GLU A 71 -0.59 7.79 22.73
N GLY A 72 -0.67 7.27 21.50
CA GLY A 72 -0.73 8.09 20.29
C GLY A 72 -1.85 7.65 19.35
N PHE A 73 -2.57 8.61 18.77
CA PHE A 73 -3.53 8.31 17.71
C PHE A 73 -2.78 7.93 16.42
N MET A 74 -3.14 6.80 15.82
CA MET A 74 -2.47 6.25 14.63
C MET A 74 -2.96 6.93 13.36
N THR A 75 -2.52 8.17 13.14
CA THR A 75 -2.90 9.01 12.00
C THR A 75 -2.29 8.56 10.67
N MET A 76 -1.12 7.91 10.68
CA MET A 76 -0.36 7.55 9.46
C MET A 76 -0.90 6.34 8.71
N TRP A 77 -1.64 5.47 9.40
CA TRP A 77 -2.13 4.20 8.87
C TRP A 77 -3.63 4.12 9.01
N SER A 78 -4.34 3.79 7.92
CA SER A 78 -5.79 3.61 7.98
C SER A 78 -6.16 2.39 8.83
N PRO A 79 -7.31 2.41 9.51
CA PRO A 79 -7.67 1.38 10.47
C PRO A 79 -8.08 0.07 9.80
N GLY A 80 -8.69 0.13 8.61
CA GLY A 80 -9.18 -1.06 7.91
C GLY A 80 -8.11 -2.13 7.68
N GLN A 81 -6.85 -1.73 7.55
CA GLN A 81 -5.76 -2.67 7.30
C GLN A 81 -5.44 -3.60 8.47
N HIS A 82 -5.79 -3.23 9.70
CA HIS A 82 -5.59 -4.07 10.90
C HIS A 82 -6.91 -4.44 11.56
N VAL A 83 -7.95 -3.60 11.48
CA VAL A 83 -9.27 -3.89 12.06
C VAL A 83 -9.96 -5.07 11.37
N LEU A 84 -10.02 -5.12 10.05
CA LEU A 84 -10.72 -6.20 9.34
C LEU A 84 -10.12 -7.59 9.62
N PRO A 85 -8.81 -7.81 9.43
CA PRO A 85 -8.19 -9.07 9.81
C PRO A 85 -8.20 -9.29 11.33
N GLY A 86 -8.07 -8.25 12.15
CA GLY A 86 -8.13 -8.34 13.60
C GLY A 86 -9.47 -8.85 14.13
N LEU A 87 -10.60 -8.41 13.55
CA LEU A 87 -11.93 -8.91 13.89
C LEU A 87 -12.11 -10.39 13.53
N ILE A 88 -11.52 -10.83 12.41
CA ILE A 88 -11.52 -12.26 12.03
C ILE A 88 -10.65 -13.06 12.99
N GLU A 89 -9.53 -12.48 13.45
CA GLU A 89 -8.68 -13.10 14.46
C GLU A 89 -9.39 -13.25 15.81
N GLU A 90 -10.12 -12.22 16.26
CA GLU A 90 -10.97 -12.29 17.46
C GLU A 90 -12.04 -13.39 17.36
N ALA A 91 -12.51 -13.70 16.15
CA ALA A 91 -13.44 -14.81 15.90
C ALA A 91 -12.77 -16.21 15.98
N GLY A 92 -11.49 -16.28 16.37
CA GLY A 92 -10.77 -17.54 16.62
C GLY A 92 -9.95 -18.06 15.44
N VAL A 93 -9.84 -17.28 14.36
CA VAL A 93 -8.99 -17.62 13.21
C VAL A 93 -7.57 -17.12 13.47
N SER A 94 -6.53 -17.84 13.06
CA SER A 94 -5.16 -17.30 13.19
C SER A 94 -4.99 -16.04 12.34
N LEU A 95 -4.19 -15.07 12.81
CA LEU A 95 -3.95 -13.83 12.06
C LEU A 95 -3.52 -14.11 10.62
N GLY A 96 -2.59 -15.03 10.41
CA GLY A 96 -2.16 -15.40 9.06
C GLY A 96 -3.31 -15.86 8.16
N ALA A 97 -4.25 -16.65 8.67
CA ALA A 97 -5.43 -17.06 7.93
C ALA A 97 -6.42 -15.89 7.71
N ALA A 98 -6.57 -15.01 8.70
CA ALA A 98 -7.37 -13.80 8.57
C ALA A 98 -6.85 -12.88 7.46
N LEU A 99 -5.53 -12.69 7.37
CA LEU A 99 -4.88 -11.92 6.29
C LEU A 99 -5.21 -12.51 4.92
N VAL A 100 -5.12 -13.84 4.75
CA VAL A 100 -5.48 -14.51 3.50
C VAL A 100 -6.94 -14.30 3.14
N ALA A 101 -7.85 -14.45 4.12
CA ALA A 101 -9.27 -14.24 3.90
C ALA A 101 -9.59 -12.81 3.44
N VAL A 102 -9.01 -11.80 4.11
CA VAL A 102 -9.16 -10.40 3.73
C VAL A 102 -8.59 -10.13 2.34
N SER A 103 -7.39 -10.60 2.04
CA SER A 103 -6.80 -10.45 0.70
C SER A 103 -7.64 -11.13 -0.38
N ALA A 104 -8.18 -12.33 -0.12
CA ALA A 104 -9.03 -13.04 -1.06
C ALA A 104 -10.32 -12.27 -1.36
N VAL A 105 -11.05 -11.85 -0.30
CA VAL A 105 -12.32 -11.13 -0.43
C VAL A 105 -12.14 -9.83 -1.20
N PHE A 106 -11.15 -9.00 -0.82
CA PHE A 106 -10.95 -7.70 -1.46
C PHE A 106 -10.34 -7.81 -2.87
N SER A 107 -9.54 -8.85 -3.16
CA SER A 107 -9.10 -9.12 -4.53
C SER A 107 -10.26 -9.53 -5.45
N ILE A 108 -11.16 -10.41 -4.99
CA ILE A 108 -12.35 -10.81 -5.75
C ILE A 108 -13.29 -9.62 -5.94
N LEU A 109 -13.57 -8.87 -4.85
CA LEU A 109 -14.40 -7.67 -4.88
C LEU A 109 -13.82 -6.61 -5.83
N GLY A 110 -12.49 -6.46 -5.85
CA GLY A 110 -11.80 -5.54 -6.74
C GLY A 110 -11.92 -5.94 -8.20
N LEU A 111 -11.67 -7.21 -8.56
CA LEU A 111 -11.84 -7.70 -9.93
C LEU A 111 -13.28 -7.52 -10.43
N ALA A 112 -14.28 -7.86 -9.59
CA ALA A 112 -15.69 -7.67 -9.90
C ALA A 112 -16.06 -6.18 -10.05
N GLY A 113 -15.51 -5.32 -9.19
CA GLY A 113 -15.71 -3.87 -9.25
C GLY A 113 -15.11 -3.27 -10.51
N TRP A 114 -13.87 -3.59 -10.83
CA TRP A 114 -13.20 -3.12 -12.04
C TRP A 114 -13.92 -3.60 -13.30
N PHE A 115 -14.36 -4.86 -13.33
CA PHE A 115 -15.22 -5.35 -14.40
C PHE A 115 -16.47 -4.48 -14.58
N SER A 116 -17.21 -4.25 -13.49
CA SER A 116 -18.45 -3.49 -13.51
C SER A 116 -18.23 -2.03 -13.94
N LEU A 117 -17.17 -1.40 -13.43
CA LEU A 117 -16.77 -0.05 -13.80
C LEU A 117 -16.41 0.06 -15.28
N TYR A 118 -15.57 -0.85 -15.80
CA TYR A 118 -15.19 -0.87 -17.22
C TYR A 118 -16.40 -1.06 -18.14
N ARG A 119 -17.34 -1.93 -17.77
CA ARG A 119 -18.59 -2.11 -18.52
C ARG A 119 -19.48 -0.87 -18.46
N SER A 120 -19.48 -0.15 -17.34
CA SER A 120 -20.25 1.09 -17.15
C SER A 120 -19.69 2.28 -17.94
N PHE A 121 -18.41 2.25 -18.29
CA PHE A 121 -17.79 3.18 -19.25
C PHE A 121 -18.07 2.83 -20.72
N GLY A 122 -18.75 1.70 -20.99
CA GLY A 122 -19.11 1.27 -22.35
C GLY A 122 -18.11 0.33 -23.01
N PHE A 123 -16.98 -0.01 -22.38
CA PHE A 123 -15.96 -0.88 -22.99
C PHE A 123 -16.49 -2.30 -23.24
N PRO A 124 -16.24 -2.91 -24.42
CA PRO A 124 -16.66 -4.27 -24.72
C PRO A 124 -16.19 -5.32 -23.70
N LEU A 125 -16.95 -6.41 -23.56
CA LEU A 125 -16.62 -7.52 -22.66
C LEU A 125 -15.19 -8.05 -22.87
N ARG A 126 -14.75 -8.18 -24.13
CA ARG A 126 -13.40 -8.63 -24.49
C ARG A 126 -12.33 -7.71 -23.89
N THR A 127 -12.46 -6.40 -24.05
CA THR A 127 -11.53 -5.41 -23.50
C THR A 127 -11.44 -5.51 -21.99
N ALA A 128 -12.59 -5.57 -21.30
CA ALA A 128 -12.64 -5.67 -19.85
C ALA A 128 -11.97 -6.96 -19.36
N MET A 129 -12.23 -8.10 -20.01
CA MET A 129 -11.62 -9.38 -19.65
C MET A 129 -10.10 -9.41 -19.86
N VAL A 130 -9.61 -8.82 -20.96
CA VAL A 130 -8.15 -8.71 -21.19
C VAL A 130 -7.49 -7.83 -20.13
N ALA A 131 -8.08 -6.68 -19.80
CA ALA A 131 -7.57 -5.82 -18.74
C ALA A 131 -7.52 -6.54 -17.38
N LEU A 132 -8.58 -7.25 -17.02
CA LEU A 132 -8.64 -8.01 -15.76
C LEU A 132 -7.65 -9.18 -15.73
N ALA A 133 -7.42 -9.85 -16.86
CA ALA A 133 -6.42 -10.92 -16.95
C ALA A 133 -5.00 -10.38 -16.70
N ILE A 134 -4.68 -9.22 -17.27
CA ILE A 134 -3.43 -8.50 -17.01
C ILE A 134 -3.32 -8.14 -15.52
N ILE A 135 -4.38 -7.54 -14.94
CA ILE A 135 -4.42 -7.17 -13.52
C ILE A 135 -4.18 -8.40 -12.64
N ALA A 136 -4.92 -9.49 -12.84
CA ALA A 136 -4.83 -10.71 -12.02
C ALA A 136 -3.45 -11.38 -12.10
N CYS A 137 -2.72 -11.20 -13.20
CA CYS A 137 -1.37 -11.73 -13.36
C CYS A 137 -0.27 -10.73 -13.00
N SER A 138 -0.60 -9.47 -12.68
CA SER A 138 0.37 -8.45 -12.27
C SER A 138 0.95 -8.73 -10.87
N ARG A 139 2.17 -8.25 -10.61
CA ARG A 139 2.79 -8.33 -9.28
C ARG A 139 1.94 -7.63 -8.24
N PHE A 140 1.40 -6.46 -8.56
CA PHE A 140 0.56 -5.69 -7.65
C PHE A 140 -0.60 -6.51 -7.09
N PHE A 141 -1.32 -7.23 -7.95
CA PHE A 141 -2.49 -8.02 -7.53
C PHE A 141 -2.10 -9.20 -6.63
N ASN A 142 -0.98 -9.86 -6.92
CA ASN A 142 -0.59 -11.06 -6.18
C ASN A 142 0.23 -10.78 -4.90
N LEU A 143 0.83 -9.58 -4.76
CA LEU A 143 1.66 -9.20 -3.63
C LEU A 143 0.99 -9.45 -2.26
N PRO A 144 -0.30 -9.08 -2.03
CA PRO A 144 -0.96 -9.28 -0.73
C PRO A 144 -1.03 -10.75 -0.28
N PHE A 145 -1.05 -11.69 -1.23
CA PHE A 145 -1.10 -13.13 -0.93
C PHE A 145 0.24 -13.69 -0.43
N SER A 146 1.35 -13.05 -0.76
CA SER A 146 2.67 -13.43 -0.22
C SER A 146 3.13 -12.52 0.92
N THR A 147 2.78 -11.24 0.87
CA THR A 147 3.16 -10.23 1.84
C THR A 147 1.99 -9.29 2.02
N TYR A 148 1.29 -9.41 3.13
CA TYR A 148 0.17 -8.55 3.42
C TYR A 148 0.64 -7.11 3.57
N ASN A 149 0.19 -6.24 2.66
CA ASN A 149 0.56 -4.84 2.55
C ASN A 149 -0.60 -3.89 2.91
N GLY A 150 -1.55 -4.40 3.69
CA GLY A 150 -2.58 -3.62 4.34
C GLY A 150 -3.53 -2.91 3.39
N GLY A 151 -3.57 -1.58 3.48
CA GLY A 151 -4.58 -0.76 2.79
C GLY A 151 -4.55 -0.86 1.25
N GLU A 152 -3.47 -1.36 0.64
CA GLU A 152 -3.37 -1.52 -0.83
C GLU A 152 -4.43 -2.50 -1.38
N VAL A 153 -4.53 -3.71 -0.81
CA VAL A 153 -5.52 -4.70 -1.27
C VAL A 153 -6.94 -4.26 -0.95
N LEU A 154 -7.14 -3.60 0.19
CA LEU A 154 -8.43 -3.07 0.57
C LEU A 154 -8.88 -1.98 -0.41
N GLN A 155 -8.00 -1.02 -0.70
CA GLN A 155 -8.27 0.04 -1.67
C GLN A 155 -8.51 -0.52 -3.08
N PHE A 156 -7.76 -1.53 -3.51
CA PHE A 156 -8.04 -2.24 -4.76
C PHE A 156 -9.46 -2.79 -4.80
N GLY A 157 -9.92 -3.37 -3.68
CA GLY A 157 -11.26 -3.94 -3.54
C GLY A 157 -12.38 -2.90 -3.58
N VAL A 158 -12.21 -1.74 -2.95
CA VAL A 158 -13.30 -0.75 -2.78
C VAL A 158 -13.27 0.42 -3.77
N ALA A 159 -12.10 0.81 -4.28
CA ALA A 159 -11.97 1.94 -5.20
C ALA A 159 -12.84 1.85 -6.45
N PRO A 160 -12.91 0.72 -7.19
CA PRO A 160 -13.74 0.67 -8.39
C PRO A 160 -15.23 0.84 -8.10
N TRP A 161 -15.72 0.40 -6.93
CA TRP A 161 -17.11 0.59 -6.53
C TRP A 161 -17.42 2.05 -6.20
N PHE A 162 -16.49 2.74 -5.54
CA PHE A 162 -16.63 4.17 -5.31
C PHE A 162 -16.59 4.96 -6.62
N LEU A 163 -15.66 4.64 -7.53
CA LEU A 163 -15.60 5.25 -8.86
C LEU A 163 -16.88 4.97 -9.66
N LEU A 164 -17.44 3.77 -9.55
CA LEU A 164 -18.73 3.42 -10.15
C LEU A 164 -19.89 4.21 -9.53
N LEU A 165 -19.89 4.40 -8.22
CA LEU A 165 -20.87 5.24 -7.53
C LEU A 165 -20.80 6.69 -8.01
N VAL A 166 -19.59 7.27 -8.10
CA VAL A 166 -19.38 8.61 -8.66
C VAL A 166 -19.86 8.67 -10.10
N TRP A 167 -19.55 7.66 -10.91
CA TRP A 167 -19.99 7.59 -12.31
C TRP A 167 -21.52 7.52 -12.43
N ALA A 168 -22.18 6.72 -11.59
CA ALA A 168 -23.64 6.61 -11.56
C ALA A 168 -24.30 7.90 -11.07
N LEU A 169 -23.65 8.62 -10.14
CA LEU A 169 -24.14 9.85 -9.53
C LEU A 169 -23.49 11.12 -10.13
N ARG A 170 -22.92 11.04 -11.34
CA ARG A 170 -22.18 12.15 -11.97
C ARG A 170 -23.04 13.35 -12.34
N ASP A 171 -24.37 13.21 -12.27
CA ASP A 171 -25.28 14.35 -12.34
C ASP A 171 -25.21 15.24 -11.08
N LEU A 172 -24.57 14.79 -10.00
CA LEU A 172 -24.30 15.52 -8.75
C LEU A 172 -25.52 16.33 -8.26
N ARG A 173 -26.64 15.65 -8.04
CA ARG A 173 -27.79 16.23 -7.33
C ARG A 173 -27.56 16.17 -5.82
N TRP A 174 -28.32 16.93 -5.04
CA TRP A 174 -28.17 16.96 -3.58
C TRP A 174 -28.29 15.58 -2.91
N PHE A 175 -29.10 14.66 -3.47
CA PHE A 175 -29.19 13.30 -2.96
C PHE A 175 -27.90 12.48 -3.15
N ALA A 176 -26.98 12.91 -4.02
CA ALA A 176 -25.69 12.26 -4.21
C ALA A 176 -24.71 12.56 -3.07
N VAL A 177 -24.92 13.64 -2.30
CA VAL A 177 -23.99 14.05 -1.24
C VAL A 177 -23.83 12.97 -0.17
N PRO A 178 -24.90 12.44 0.48
CA PRO A 178 -24.74 11.43 1.52
C PRO A 178 -24.03 10.14 1.07
N PRO A 179 -24.41 9.47 -0.05
CA PRO A 179 -23.73 8.26 -0.48
C PRO A 179 -22.28 8.50 -0.90
N LEU A 180 -21.96 9.68 -1.48
CA LEU A 180 -20.58 10.02 -1.80
C LEU A 180 -19.73 10.22 -0.54
N ILE A 181 -20.24 10.92 0.47
CA ILE A 181 -19.54 11.08 1.76
C ILE A 181 -19.33 9.72 2.44
N ALA A 182 -20.36 8.87 2.48
CA ALA A 182 -20.27 7.53 3.04
C ALA A 182 -19.25 6.66 2.29
N GLY A 183 -19.29 6.68 0.95
CA GLY A 183 -18.32 5.97 0.10
C GLY A 183 -16.88 6.45 0.30
N ALA A 184 -16.68 7.76 0.48
CA ALA A 184 -15.37 8.33 0.79
C ALA A 184 -14.88 7.92 2.18
N ALA A 185 -15.77 7.87 3.18
CA ALA A 185 -15.42 7.39 4.51
C ALA A 185 -14.97 5.92 4.48
N VAL A 186 -15.66 5.06 3.71
CA VAL A 186 -15.24 3.67 3.48
C VAL A 186 -13.87 3.63 2.79
N LEU A 187 -13.66 4.41 1.74
CA LEU A 187 -12.37 4.49 1.06
C LEU A 187 -11.23 4.88 2.01
N VAL A 188 -11.42 5.91 2.83
CA VAL A 188 -10.43 6.40 3.81
C VAL A 188 -10.16 5.35 4.90
N PHE A 189 -11.22 4.70 5.39
CA PHE A 189 -11.11 3.61 6.35
C PHE A 189 -10.25 2.46 5.80
N MET A 190 -10.39 2.14 4.50
CA MET A 190 -9.55 1.13 3.85
C MET A 190 -8.11 1.63 3.64
N LYS A 191 -7.93 2.84 3.11
CA LYS A 191 -6.62 3.47 2.91
C LYS A 191 -6.74 4.99 2.86
N LEU A 192 -5.85 5.70 3.55
CA LEU A 192 -5.91 7.17 3.66
C LEU A 192 -5.85 7.90 2.30
N THR A 193 -5.15 7.35 1.30
CA THR A 193 -5.16 7.90 -0.08
C THR A 193 -6.56 7.91 -0.71
N GLY A 194 -7.52 7.21 -0.11
CA GLY A 194 -8.93 7.25 -0.43
C GLY A 194 -9.56 8.64 -0.41
N ILE A 195 -9.07 9.57 0.44
CA ILE A 195 -9.58 10.95 0.44
C ILE A 195 -9.20 11.69 -0.85
N VAL A 196 -7.99 11.45 -1.36
CA VAL A 196 -7.49 12.06 -2.60
C VAL A 196 -8.23 11.47 -3.79
N ILE A 197 -8.42 10.15 -3.81
CA ILE A 197 -9.23 9.45 -4.83
C ILE A 197 -10.66 9.99 -4.83
N ALA A 198 -11.29 10.11 -3.66
CA ALA A 198 -12.65 10.60 -3.54
C ALA A 198 -12.79 12.05 -4.03
N GLY A 199 -11.91 12.93 -3.57
CA GLY A 199 -11.86 14.33 -3.98
C GLY A 199 -11.62 14.48 -5.48
N ALA A 200 -10.68 13.73 -6.06
CA ALA A 200 -10.42 13.75 -7.49
C ALA A 200 -11.63 13.25 -8.30
N ALA A 201 -12.19 12.10 -7.94
CA ALA A 201 -13.31 11.52 -8.69
C ALA A 201 -14.56 12.43 -8.67
N VAL A 202 -14.94 12.94 -7.50
CA VAL A 202 -16.09 13.87 -7.37
C VAL A 202 -15.76 15.21 -8.03
N GLY A 203 -14.54 15.73 -7.81
CA GLY A 203 -13.90 16.83 -8.55
C GLY A 203 -14.25 16.84 -10.03
N PHE A 204 -13.99 15.72 -10.68
CA PHE A 204 -14.08 15.63 -12.13
C PHE A 204 -15.41 15.17 -12.67
N ALA A 205 -16.25 14.54 -11.85
CA ALA A 205 -17.66 14.41 -12.18
C ALA A 205 -18.30 15.78 -12.45
N MET A 206 -17.80 16.87 -11.83
CA MET A 206 -18.31 18.23 -12.05
C MET A 206 -18.11 18.74 -13.50
N VAL A 207 -17.02 18.32 -14.17
CA VAL A 207 -16.56 18.92 -15.44
C VAL A 207 -16.41 17.92 -16.60
N SER A 208 -16.70 16.64 -16.38
CA SER A 208 -16.48 15.56 -17.38
C SER A 208 -17.59 15.42 -18.44
N HIS A 209 -18.70 16.15 -18.30
CA HIS A 209 -19.82 16.10 -19.25
C HIS A 209 -19.53 16.87 -20.55
N ASP A 210 -20.33 16.61 -21.58
CA ASP A 210 -20.14 17.25 -22.89
C ASP A 210 -20.43 18.75 -22.85
N ARG A 211 -19.45 19.56 -23.30
CA ARG A 211 -19.57 21.01 -23.50
C ARG A 211 -20.09 21.74 -22.25
N PRO A 212 -19.36 21.68 -21.11
CA PRO A 212 -19.85 22.18 -19.82
C PRO A 212 -20.25 23.67 -19.83
N TRP A 213 -19.59 24.46 -20.68
CA TRP A 213 -19.83 25.89 -20.78
C TRP A 213 -21.09 26.26 -21.57
N ARG A 214 -21.67 25.34 -22.35
CA ARG A 214 -22.96 25.60 -23.04
C ARG A 214 -24.15 25.45 -22.10
N HIS A 215 -24.04 24.59 -21.08
CA HIS A 215 -25.08 24.35 -20.08
C HIS A 215 -24.66 24.92 -18.72
N TRP A 216 -24.27 26.20 -18.71
CA TRP A 216 -23.64 26.84 -17.55
C TRP A 216 -24.43 26.69 -16.24
N ARG A 217 -25.78 26.68 -16.28
CA ARG A 217 -26.61 26.48 -15.08
C ARG A 217 -26.44 25.09 -14.48
N ASP A 218 -26.38 24.06 -15.32
CA ASP A 218 -26.17 22.69 -14.88
C ASP A 218 -24.74 22.50 -14.34
N THR A 219 -23.76 23.08 -15.03
CA THR A 219 -22.37 23.11 -14.58
C THR A 219 -22.22 23.83 -13.25
N ALA A 220 -22.83 24.99 -13.08
CA ALA A 220 -22.80 25.74 -11.82
C ALA A 220 -23.40 24.93 -10.66
N ARG A 221 -24.52 24.24 -10.89
CA ARG A 221 -25.12 23.32 -9.91
C ARG A 221 -24.17 22.18 -9.55
N LYS A 222 -23.58 21.52 -10.55
CA LYS A 222 -22.62 20.42 -10.33
C LYS A 222 -21.38 20.89 -9.56
N LEU A 223 -20.85 22.07 -9.90
CA LEU A 223 -19.74 22.70 -9.17
C LEU A 223 -20.12 23.01 -7.73
N LEU A 224 -21.33 23.52 -7.48
CA LEU A 224 -21.80 23.81 -6.13
C LEU A 224 -21.97 22.53 -5.30
N VAL A 225 -22.75 21.57 -5.79
CA VAL A 225 -23.03 20.32 -5.06
C VAL A 225 -21.74 19.51 -4.87
N GLY A 226 -20.96 19.39 -5.93
CA GLY A 226 -19.69 18.71 -5.90
C GLY A 226 -18.69 19.40 -4.96
N GLY A 227 -18.58 20.73 -5.03
CA GLY A 227 -17.69 21.52 -4.17
C GLY A 227 -18.07 21.40 -2.69
N VAL A 228 -19.36 21.47 -2.37
CA VAL A 228 -19.88 21.18 -1.02
C VAL A 228 -19.53 19.76 -0.59
N THR A 229 -19.69 18.77 -1.47
CA THR A 229 -19.38 17.37 -1.17
C THR A 229 -17.90 17.18 -0.83
N VAL A 230 -16.99 17.68 -1.67
CA VAL A 230 -15.54 17.61 -1.44
C VAL A 230 -15.14 18.40 -0.19
N GLY A 231 -15.73 19.58 0.01
CA GLY A 231 -15.51 20.40 1.21
C GLY A 231 -15.92 19.65 2.49
N LEU A 232 -17.10 19.02 2.51
CA LEU A 232 -17.56 18.21 3.64
C LEU A 232 -16.66 17.00 3.88
N MET A 233 -16.24 16.29 2.83
CA MET A 233 -15.27 15.19 2.94
C MET A 233 -13.96 15.67 3.59
N GLY A 234 -13.42 16.79 3.13
CA GLY A 234 -12.19 17.38 3.65
C GLY A 234 -12.31 17.82 5.11
N VAL A 235 -13.40 18.50 5.47
CA VAL A 235 -13.67 18.94 6.85
C VAL A 235 -13.84 17.74 7.78
N LEU A 236 -14.64 16.74 7.39
CA LEU A 236 -14.84 15.53 8.18
C LEU A 236 -13.53 14.76 8.37
N PHE A 237 -12.76 14.56 7.29
CA PHE A 237 -11.45 13.92 7.37
C PHE A 237 -10.50 14.70 8.27
N TYR A 238 -10.47 16.03 8.14
CA TYR A 238 -9.59 16.87 8.94
C TYR A 238 -9.92 16.79 10.44
N VAL A 239 -11.21 16.95 10.78
CA VAL A 239 -11.70 17.02 12.16
C VAL A 239 -11.67 15.64 12.83
N ALA A 240 -12.07 14.59 12.12
CA ALA A 240 -12.19 13.24 12.66
C ALA A 240 -10.87 12.45 12.63
N TRP A 241 -9.94 12.79 11.73
CA TRP A 241 -8.70 12.04 11.52
C TRP A 241 -7.44 12.90 11.55
N TYR A 242 -7.26 13.77 10.55
CA TYR A 242 -5.97 14.40 10.26
C TYR A 242 -5.39 15.20 11.43
N ARG A 243 -6.21 15.95 12.17
CA ARG A 243 -5.74 16.82 13.28
C ARG A 243 -5.36 16.08 14.57
N ARG A 244 -5.55 14.76 14.65
CA ARG A 244 -5.41 13.99 15.91
C ARG A 244 -4.00 13.52 16.22
N GLY A 245 -3.05 13.63 15.29
CA GLY A 245 -1.70 13.08 15.48
C GLY A 245 -0.74 13.44 14.36
N ALA A 246 0.46 12.86 14.42
CA ALA A 246 1.51 13.09 13.43
C ALA A 246 1.15 12.46 12.08
N THR A 247 1.37 13.20 10.99
CA THR A 247 1.07 12.74 9.64
C THR A 247 2.35 12.72 8.80
N ALA A 248 2.30 12.13 7.61
CA ALA A 248 3.42 12.23 6.66
C ALA A 248 3.76 13.70 6.32
N ALA A 249 2.81 14.62 6.49
CA ALA A 249 3.02 16.05 6.31
C ALA A 249 3.88 16.71 7.40
N THR A 250 3.90 16.13 8.60
CA THR A 250 4.71 16.65 9.71
C THR A 250 6.16 16.15 9.66
N ILE A 251 6.45 15.18 8.78
CA ILE A 251 7.79 14.62 8.60
C ILE A 251 8.42 15.30 7.39
N VAL A 252 9.38 16.19 7.64
CA VAL A 252 10.13 16.89 6.60
C VAL A 252 11.12 15.90 5.96
N GLY A 253 10.87 15.57 4.70
CA GLY A 253 11.78 14.84 3.83
C GLY A 253 12.76 15.79 3.11
N VAL A 254 13.81 15.21 2.55
CA VAL A 254 14.79 15.94 1.75
C VAL A 254 14.28 16.01 0.30
N PRO A 255 14.07 17.20 -0.28
CA PRO A 255 13.70 17.31 -1.68
C PRO A 255 14.76 16.68 -2.60
N HIS A 256 14.30 16.02 -3.66
CA HIS A 256 15.18 15.42 -4.66
C HIS A 256 16.01 16.48 -5.39
N PRO A 257 17.31 16.26 -5.68
CA PRO A 257 18.18 17.25 -6.32
C PRO A 257 17.68 17.79 -7.66
N HIS A 258 17.05 16.93 -8.47
CA HIS A 258 16.45 17.32 -9.76
C HIS A 258 15.05 17.96 -9.64
N GLY A 259 14.56 18.14 -8.40
CA GLY A 259 13.35 18.88 -8.06
C GLY A 259 12.10 18.47 -8.86
N LEU A 260 11.36 19.49 -9.30
CA LEU A 260 10.06 19.34 -9.97
C LEU A 260 10.12 18.43 -11.22
N LEU A 261 11.19 18.52 -12.02
CA LEU A 261 11.31 17.73 -13.25
C LEU A 261 11.33 16.22 -12.95
N PHE A 262 12.09 15.80 -11.94
CA PHE A 262 12.10 14.40 -11.52
C PHE A 262 10.72 13.97 -11.00
N TYR A 263 10.07 14.79 -10.17
CA TYR A 263 8.76 14.43 -9.63
C TYR A 263 7.68 14.33 -10.71
N VAL A 264 7.71 15.18 -11.74
CA VAL A 264 6.81 15.04 -12.90
C VAL A 264 7.12 13.76 -13.67
N ALA A 265 8.39 13.45 -13.90
CA ALA A 265 8.80 12.21 -14.57
C ALA A 265 8.36 10.97 -13.78
N LEU A 266 8.57 10.96 -12.47
CA LEU A 266 8.16 9.91 -11.54
C LEU A 266 6.65 9.68 -11.58
N THR A 267 5.85 10.73 -11.41
CA THR A 267 4.39 10.58 -11.27
C THR A 267 3.71 10.25 -12.59
N LEU A 268 4.12 10.84 -13.72
CA LEU A 268 3.58 10.47 -15.03
C LEU A 268 3.96 9.04 -15.42
N SER A 269 5.23 8.67 -15.25
CA SER A 269 5.70 7.32 -15.54
C SER A 269 5.03 6.29 -14.65
N SER A 270 4.90 6.56 -13.35
CA SER A 270 4.23 5.67 -12.39
C SER A 270 2.74 5.51 -12.72
N THR A 271 2.06 6.56 -13.17
CA THR A 271 0.66 6.46 -13.63
C THR A 271 0.53 5.53 -14.84
N TRP A 272 1.53 5.52 -15.72
CA TRP A 272 1.57 4.63 -16.88
C TRP A 272 1.97 3.19 -16.52
N SER A 273 2.95 3.00 -15.64
CA SER A 273 3.55 1.70 -15.35
C SER A 273 2.84 0.88 -14.27
N ALA A 274 2.17 1.51 -13.30
CA ALA A 274 1.77 0.84 -12.06
C ALA A 274 0.80 -0.34 -12.25
N ALA A 275 -0.17 -0.25 -13.16
CA ALA A 275 -1.11 -1.34 -13.44
C ALA A 275 -0.42 -2.58 -14.06
N LEU A 276 0.73 -2.38 -14.68
CA LEU A 276 1.57 -3.42 -15.29
C LEU A 276 2.77 -3.77 -14.40
N SER A 277 2.95 -3.11 -13.25
CA SER A 277 4.12 -3.27 -12.38
C SER A 277 5.46 -3.10 -13.11
N LEU A 278 5.51 -2.23 -14.13
CA LEU A 278 6.74 -2.05 -14.93
C LEU A 278 7.82 -1.29 -14.15
N GLY A 279 7.44 -0.37 -13.25
CA GLY A 279 8.39 0.30 -12.36
C GLY A 279 9.00 -0.70 -11.39
N ASP A 280 8.18 -1.55 -10.76
CA ASP A 280 8.64 -2.65 -9.91
C ASP A 280 9.59 -3.60 -10.66
N LEU A 281 9.26 -3.97 -11.91
CA LEU A 281 10.11 -4.84 -12.74
C LEU A 281 11.44 -4.17 -13.08
N ALA A 282 11.42 -2.91 -13.50
CA ALA A 282 12.62 -2.16 -13.83
C ALA A 282 13.52 -2.01 -12.59
N ASN A 283 12.94 -1.71 -11.42
CA ASN A 283 13.69 -1.68 -10.16
C ASN A 283 14.33 -3.04 -9.84
N TYR A 284 13.58 -4.13 -10.02
CA TYR A 284 14.09 -5.49 -9.79
C TYR A 284 15.25 -5.86 -10.74
N ILE A 285 15.19 -5.47 -12.01
CA ILE A 285 16.23 -5.80 -13.00
C ILE A 285 17.45 -4.89 -12.83
N PHE A 286 17.23 -3.58 -12.72
CA PHE A 286 18.29 -2.58 -12.86
C PHE A 286 18.84 -2.07 -11.54
N LEU A 287 18.07 -2.12 -10.46
CA LEU A 287 18.45 -1.60 -9.14
C LEU A 287 18.52 -2.69 -8.07
N ASN A 288 18.62 -3.97 -8.47
CA ASN A 288 18.75 -5.05 -7.51
C ASN A 288 19.98 -4.83 -6.62
N PRO A 289 19.86 -4.81 -5.27
CA PRO A 289 21.00 -4.54 -4.39
C PRO A 289 22.16 -5.53 -4.56
N ALA A 290 21.89 -6.77 -4.95
CA ALA A 290 22.92 -7.77 -5.18
C ALA A 290 23.68 -7.57 -6.51
N ARG A 291 23.09 -6.83 -7.46
CA ARG A 291 23.65 -6.62 -8.81
C ARG A 291 23.11 -5.33 -9.47
N PRO A 292 23.43 -4.14 -8.93
CA PRO A 292 22.92 -2.89 -9.49
C PRO A 292 23.54 -2.62 -10.87
N ILE A 293 22.70 -2.47 -11.89
CA ILE A 293 23.10 -2.08 -13.25
C ILE A 293 23.04 -0.55 -13.38
N LEU A 294 21.98 0.05 -12.83
CA LEU A 294 21.79 1.50 -12.75
C LEU A 294 22.13 1.98 -11.35
N ARG A 295 22.56 3.24 -11.25
CA ARG A 295 22.92 3.89 -9.98
C ARG A 295 21.73 4.55 -9.29
N SER A 296 20.71 4.94 -10.05
CA SER A 296 19.56 5.70 -9.55
C SER A 296 18.26 5.28 -10.24
N VAL A 297 17.16 5.40 -9.51
CA VAL A 297 15.79 5.21 -9.99
C VAL A 297 15.37 6.29 -10.99
N GLU A 298 16.03 7.44 -10.97
CA GLU A 298 15.77 8.55 -11.90
C GLU A 298 15.88 8.14 -13.36
N THR A 299 16.91 7.35 -13.70
CA THR A 299 17.13 6.89 -15.06
C THR A 299 15.95 6.08 -15.58
N ILE A 300 15.32 5.26 -14.73
CA ILE A 300 14.14 4.48 -15.09
C ILE A 300 12.97 5.43 -15.43
N PHE A 301 12.69 6.39 -14.57
CA PHE A 301 11.55 7.31 -14.77
C PHE A 301 11.76 8.29 -15.92
N TYR A 302 13.00 8.73 -16.18
CA TYR A 302 13.29 9.54 -17.37
C TYR A 302 13.14 8.75 -18.66
N VAL A 303 13.54 7.47 -18.67
CA VAL A 303 13.31 6.59 -19.83
C VAL A 303 11.83 6.31 -20.02
N PHE A 304 11.06 6.12 -18.94
CA PHE A 304 9.63 5.84 -19.02
C PHE A 304 8.79 7.04 -19.44
N LEU A 305 9.23 8.27 -19.12
CA LEU A 305 8.48 9.49 -19.41
C LEU A 305 8.06 9.62 -20.88
N PRO A 306 8.93 9.54 -21.91
CA PRO A 306 8.50 9.63 -23.30
C PRO A 306 7.53 8.52 -23.70
N PHE A 307 7.69 7.29 -23.19
CA PHE A 307 6.75 6.19 -23.46
C PHE A 307 5.38 6.44 -22.80
N SER A 308 5.36 7.01 -21.60
CA SER A 308 4.12 7.38 -20.91
C SER A 308 3.35 8.43 -21.71
N LEU A 309 4.02 9.50 -22.15
CA LEU A 309 3.41 10.58 -22.94
C LEU A 309 2.91 10.07 -24.29
N ALA A 310 3.69 9.24 -24.98
CA ALA A 310 3.30 8.65 -26.25
C ALA A 310 2.07 7.73 -26.09
N THR A 311 2.06 6.89 -25.05
CA THR A 311 0.94 5.99 -24.76
C THR A 311 -0.33 6.78 -24.42
N PHE A 312 -0.23 7.79 -23.56
CA PHE A 312 -1.34 8.66 -23.21
C PHE A 312 -1.89 9.44 -24.41
N GLY A 313 -1.01 9.98 -25.24
CA GLY A 313 -1.39 10.63 -26.50
C GLY A 313 -2.12 9.67 -27.45
N PHE A 314 -1.59 8.46 -27.62
CA PHE A 314 -2.21 7.42 -28.43
C PHE A 314 -3.61 7.03 -27.92
N ILE A 315 -3.76 6.81 -26.60
CA ILE A 315 -5.05 6.49 -25.97
C ILE A 315 -6.06 7.62 -26.22
N TYR A 316 -5.66 8.87 -25.95
CA TYR A 316 -6.53 10.03 -26.13
C TYR A 316 -7.00 10.16 -27.58
N LEU A 317 -6.07 10.10 -28.54
CA LEU A 317 -6.40 10.24 -29.97
C LEU A 317 -7.31 9.12 -30.47
N SER A 318 -7.10 7.89 -29.98
CA SER A 318 -7.88 6.71 -30.38
C SER A 318 -9.30 6.72 -29.81
N LEU A 319 -9.47 7.20 -28.58
CA LEU A 319 -10.73 7.06 -27.86
C LEU A 319 -11.58 8.33 -27.79
N ARG A 320 -11.05 9.51 -28.17
CA ARG A 320 -11.76 10.81 -28.01
C ARG A 320 -13.12 10.91 -28.71
N LYS A 321 -13.36 10.09 -29.73
CA LYS A 321 -14.63 10.08 -30.46
C LYS A 321 -15.67 9.18 -29.78
N ASP A 322 -15.30 7.94 -29.47
CA ASP A 322 -16.25 6.92 -29.02
C ASP A 322 -16.38 6.84 -27.50
N HIS A 323 -15.35 7.28 -26.75
CA HIS A 323 -15.28 7.21 -25.29
C HIS A 323 -14.82 8.54 -24.67
N GLY A 324 -15.28 9.67 -25.24
CA GLY A 324 -14.84 11.01 -24.82
C GLY A 324 -15.13 11.35 -23.36
N GLU A 325 -16.29 10.94 -22.82
CA GLU A 325 -16.66 11.16 -21.41
C GLU A 325 -15.73 10.39 -20.45
N TYR A 326 -15.49 9.11 -20.73
CA TYR A 326 -14.52 8.29 -19.99
C TYR A 326 -13.13 8.92 -20.02
N LEU A 327 -12.65 9.36 -21.20
CA LEU A 327 -11.32 9.95 -21.31
C LEU A 327 -11.18 11.19 -20.44
N ARG A 328 -12.16 12.10 -20.50
CA ARG A 328 -12.14 13.30 -19.64
C ARG A 328 -12.11 12.91 -18.17
N PHE A 329 -12.96 11.97 -17.76
CA PHE A 329 -12.98 11.49 -16.37
C PHE A 329 -11.64 10.87 -15.95
N ALA A 330 -11.11 9.92 -16.72
CA ALA A 330 -9.90 9.17 -16.38
C ALA A 330 -8.62 10.03 -16.44
N PHE A 331 -8.45 10.85 -17.47
CA PHE A 331 -7.28 11.71 -17.60
C PHE A 331 -7.26 12.81 -16.57
N LEU A 332 -8.40 13.44 -16.29
CA LEU A 332 -8.46 14.47 -15.26
C LEU A 332 -8.20 13.85 -13.88
N PHE A 333 -8.83 12.71 -13.57
CA PHE A 333 -8.55 11.96 -12.33
C PHE A 333 -7.06 11.66 -12.17
N ALA A 334 -6.43 11.11 -13.21
CA ALA A 334 -5.00 10.83 -13.22
C ALA A 334 -4.16 12.11 -13.07
N ALA A 335 -4.51 13.19 -13.76
CA ALA A 335 -3.82 14.46 -13.67
C ALA A 335 -3.86 15.06 -12.26
N THR A 336 -4.98 14.98 -11.53
CA THR A 336 -4.99 15.41 -10.11
C THR A 336 -4.11 14.55 -9.24
N MET A 337 -4.14 13.23 -9.40
CA MET A 337 -3.27 12.36 -8.60
C MET A 337 -1.79 12.67 -8.87
N VAL A 338 -1.42 12.90 -10.13
CA VAL A 338 -0.09 13.34 -10.57
C VAL A 338 0.26 14.69 -9.95
N VAL A 339 -0.56 15.71 -10.11
CA VAL A 339 -0.33 17.06 -9.57
C VAL A 339 -0.24 17.03 -8.04
N PHE A 340 -1.18 16.37 -7.37
CA PHE A 340 -1.20 16.25 -5.92
C PHE A 340 0.10 15.62 -5.40
N LEU A 341 0.51 14.49 -5.97
CA LEU A 341 1.71 13.80 -5.54
C LEU A 341 2.98 14.60 -5.88
N THR A 342 3.06 15.19 -7.06
CA THR A 342 4.17 16.05 -7.46
C THR A 342 4.31 17.26 -6.54
N LEU A 343 3.21 17.94 -6.19
CA LEU A 343 3.24 19.08 -5.26
C LEU A 343 3.69 18.68 -3.85
N ASN A 344 3.17 17.57 -3.30
CA ASN A 344 3.57 17.10 -1.98
C ASN A 344 5.06 16.68 -1.96
N LEU A 345 5.54 15.98 -2.98
CA LEU A 345 6.96 15.61 -3.08
C LEU A 345 7.86 16.84 -3.27
N SER A 346 7.39 17.84 -4.03
CA SER A 346 8.11 19.11 -4.22
C SER A 346 8.17 19.94 -2.94
N ALA A 347 7.16 19.82 -2.08
CA ALA A 347 7.13 20.42 -0.75
C ALA A 347 7.99 19.67 0.29
N GLY A 348 8.70 18.60 -0.10
CA GLY A 348 9.55 17.83 0.81
C GLY A 348 8.75 16.97 1.78
N MET A 349 7.53 16.55 1.44
CA MET A 349 6.75 15.65 2.29
C MET A 349 7.34 14.24 2.26
N SER A 350 7.38 13.55 3.40
CA SER A 350 7.91 12.18 3.48
C SER A 350 6.97 11.15 2.85
N ILE A 351 6.98 11.07 1.52
CA ILE A 351 6.23 10.10 0.72
C ILE A 351 7.23 9.21 -0.03
N THR A 352 7.03 7.90 0.04
CA THR A 352 7.91 6.95 -0.66
C THR A 352 7.80 7.11 -2.18
N LEU A 353 8.93 7.02 -2.89
CA LEU A 353 9.04 7.18 -4.34
C LEU A 353 8.62 5.91 -5.10
N ASP A 354 7.45 5.37 -4.76
CA ASP A 354 6.92 4.13 -5.31
C ASP A 354 5.73 4.38 -6.25
N GLU A 355 5.60 3.55 -7.28
CA GLU A 355 4.46 3.63 -8.20
C GLU A 355 3.12 3.24 -7.55
N ARG A 356 3.14 2.69 -6.32
CA ARG A 356 1.96 2.23 -5.59
C ARG A 356 0.89 3.29 -5.39
N HIS A 357 1.30 4.55 -5.22
CA HIS A 357 0.39 5.68 -4.95
C HIS A 357 -0.50 6.03 -6.15
N LEU A 358 -0.12 5.64 -7.37
CA LEU A 358 -0.84 5.97 -8.61
C LEU A 358 -1.52 4.74 -9.25
N ARG A 359 -1.56 3.61 -8.55
CA ARG A 359 -2.16 2.36 -9.04
C ARG A 359 -3.61 2.52 -9.47
N ILE A 360 -4.45 3.18 -8.67
CA ILE A 360 -5.88 3.35 -9.02
C ILE A 360 -6.04 4.19 -10.28
N ALA A 361 -5.23 5.23 -10.47
CA ALA A 361 -5.22 6.02 -11.70
C ALA A 361 -4.74 5.20 -12.91
N SER A 362 -3.70 4.39 -12.72
CA SER A 362 -3.17 3.49 -13.73
C SER A 362 -4.20 2.43 -14.16
N LEU A 363 -4.89 1.80 -13.21
CA LEU A 363 -5.96 0.82 -13.46
C LEU A 363 -7.16 1.45 -14.18
N LEU A 364 -7.48 2.71 -13.86
CA LEU A 364 -8.53 3.45 -14.55
C LEU A 364 -8.18 3.67 -16.02
N LEU A 365 -6.92 4.00 -16.33
CA LEU A 365 -6.43 4.22 -17.70
C LEU A 365 -6.17 2.92 -18.48
N LEU A 366 -5.85 1.82 -17.79
CA LEU A 366 -5.49 0.53 -18.39
C LEU A 366 -6.53 0.03 -19.39
N VAL A 367 -7.82 0.08 -19.05
CA VAL A 367 -8.89 -0.41 -19.95
C VAL A 367 -8.93 0.38 -21.26
N GLY A 368 -8.68 1.69 -21.21
CA GLY A 368 -8.57 2.52 -22.39
C GLY A 368 -7.34 2.16 -23.24
N GLY A 369 -6.21 1.90 -22.59
CA GLY A 369 -5.00 1.39 -23.25
C GLY A 369 -5.23 0.07 -23.99
N VAL A 370 -5.83 -0.90 -23.29
CA VAL A 370 -6.21 -2.20 -23.86
C VAL A 370 -7.14 -2.01 -25.05
N HIS A 371 -8.20 -1.19 -24.91
CA HIS A 371 -9.16 -0.98 -26.00
C HIS A 371 -8.53 -0.34 -27.22
N ALA A 372 -7.78 0.74 -27.03
CA ALA A 372 -7.14 1.48 -28.11
C ALA A 372 -6.19 0.59 -28.93
N VAL A 373 -5.46 -0.32 -28.27
CA VAL A 373 -4.58 -1.27 -28.95
C VAL A 373 -5.37 -2.39 -29.66
N LEU A 374 -6.39 -2.96 -29.01
CA LEU A 374 -7.18 -4.05 -29.60
C LEU A 374 -7.93 -3.61 -30.87
N GLU A 375 -8.38 -2.36 -30.92
CA GLU A 375 -9.05 -1.77 -32.10
C GLU A 375 -8.06 -1.15 -33.11
N CYS A 376 -6.76 -1.08 -32.76
CA CYS A 376 -5.75 -0.53 -33.65
C CYS A 376 -5.54 -1.43 -34.88
N ARG A 377 -5.35 -0.84 -36.07
CA ARG A 377 -5.03 -1.61 -37.29
C ARG A 377 -3.58 -2.12 -37.31
N SER A 378 -2.67 -1.50 -36.55
CA SER A 378 -1.24 -1.84 -36.56
C SER A 378 -0.98 -3.12 -35.77
N ARG A 379 -0.62 -4.21 -36.48
CA ARG A 379 -0.22 -5.46 -35.84
C ARG A 379 1.07 -5.34 -35.04
N ILE A 380 1.94 -4.40 -35.38
CA ILE A 380 3.17 -4.12 -34.63
C ILE A 380 2.81 -3.57 -33.25
N LEU A 381 1.91 -2.58 -33.16
CA LEU A 381 1.49 -2.03 -31.88
C LEU A 381 0.78 -3.09 -31.01
N GLN A 382 -0.06 -3.91 -31.63
CA GLN A 382 -0.68 -5.05 -30.95
C GLN A 382 0.36 -6.04 -30.42
N GLY A 383 1.36 -6.39 -31.23
CA GLY A 383 2.45 -7.29 -30.84
C GLY A 383 3.32 -6.74 -29.71
N VAL A 384 3.69 -5.46 -29.77
CA VAL A 384 4.47 -4.78 -28.72
C VAL A 384 3.67 -4.75 -27.41
N PHE A 385 2.39 -4.36 -27.45
CA PHE A 385 1.54 -4.37 -26.27
C PHE A 385 1.39 -5.78 -25.69
N ALA A 386 1.17 -6.79 -26.54
CA ALA A 386 1.07 -8.18 -26.09
C ALA A 386 2.38 -8.66 -25.44
N ALA A 387 3.54 -8.27 -25.97
CA ALA A 387 4.84 -8.58 -25.39
C ALA A 387 5.04 -7.90 -24.02
N ILE A 388 4.69 -6.63 -23.89
CA ILE A 388 4.76 -5.89 -22.61
C ILE A 388 3.81 -6.51 -21.58
N ALA A 389 2.57 -6.80 -21.98
CA ALA A 389 1.59 -7.46 -21.12
C ALA A 389 2.08 -8.85 -20.69
N ALA A 390 2.58 -9.68 -21.62
CA ALA A 390 3.12 -10.99 -21.31
C ALA A 390 4.32 -10.89 -20.35
N LEU A 391 5.24 -9.94 -20.56
CA LEU A 391 6.37 -9.71 -19.66
C LEU A 391 5.90 -9.33 -18.25
N SER A 392 4.92 -8.43 -18.14
CA SER A 392 4.30 -8.05 -16.87
C SER A 392 3.66 -9.24 -16.16
N MET A 393 2.91 -10.06 -16.90
CA MET A 393 2.24 -11.26 -16.37
C MET A 393 3.24 -12.32 -15.89
N VAL A 394 4.28 -12.59 -16.69
CA VAL A 394 5.36 -13.53 -16.33
C VAL A 394 6.12 -13.01 -15.11
N TYR A 395 6.44 -11.73 -15.07
CA TYR A 395 7.05 -11.11 -13.89
C TYR A 395 6.14 -11.27 -12.66
N GLY A 396 4.85 -10.93 -12.75
CA GLY A 396 3.94 -11.04 -11.62
C GLY A 396 3.86 -12.48 -11.10
N LEU A 397 3.65 -13.46 -11.97
CA LEU A 397 3.57 -14.88 -11.61
C LEU A 397 4.89 -15.41 -11.03
N SER A 398 6.02 -15.15 -11.67
CA SER A 398 7.34 -15.58 -11.18
C SER A 398 7.69 -14.93 -9.84
N SER A 399 7.38 -13.64 -9.68
CA SER A 399 7.61 -12.88 -8.45
C SER A 399 6.76 -13.42 -7.29
N PHE A 400 5.54 -13.89 -7.56
CA PHE A 400 4.72 -14.60 -6.58
C PHE A 400 5.37 -15.93 -6.15
N VAL A 401 5.76 -16.76 -7.12
CA VAL A 401 6.39 -18.07 -6.84
C VAL A 401 7.68 -17.89 -6.01
N GLN A 402 8.54 -16.94 -6.39
CA GLN A 402 9.77 -16.65 -5.66
C GLN A 402 9.50 -16.20 -4.22
N ARG A 403 8.53 -15.30 -3.99
CA ARG A 403 8.16 -14.89 -2.63
C ARG A 403 7.57 -16.05 -1.83
N MET A 404 6.80 -16.93 -2.45
CA MET A 404 6.26 -18.10 -1.76
C MET A 404 7.33 -19.11 -1.38
N GLN A 405 8.34 -19.30 -2.23
CA GLN A 405 9.53 -20.08 -1.90
C GLN A 405 10.31 -19.46 -0.75
N HIS A 406 10.45 -18.13 -0.72
CA HIS A 406 11.11 -17.43 0.38
C HIS A 406 10.33 -17.57 1.70
N ASN A 407 9.02 -17.31 1.67
CA ASN A 407 8.14 -17.47 2.84
C ASN A 407 8.14 -18.89 3.42
N LEU A 408 8.39 -19.93 2.61
CA LEU A 408 8.53 -21.31 3.10
C LEU A 408 9.75 -21.47 4.02
N GLN A 409 10.80 -20.67 3.80
CA GLN A 409 12.04 -20.68 4.58
C GLN A 409 11.91 -19.82 5.84
N ASP A 410 11.09 -18.78 5.80
CA ASP A 410 10.85 -17.90 6.95
C ASP A 410 10.14 -18.64 8.09
N PRO A 411 10.50 -18.40 9.36
CA PRO A 411 9.83 -19.04 10.48
C PRO A 411 8.37 -18.58 10.58
N LEU A 412 7.51 -19.51 11.00
CA LEU A 412 6.10 -19.22 11.26
C LEU A 412 5.94 -18.65 12.67
N GLY A 413 5.42 -17.44 12.75
CA GLY A 413 5.09 -16.75 13.99
C GLY A 413 3.92 -17.38 14.74
N ALA A 414 3.77 -17.04 16.02
CA ALA A 414 2.77 -17.60 16.92
C ALA A 414 1.32 -17.33 16.48
N ARG A 415 1.11 -16.32 15.61
CA ARG A 415 -0.19 -15.96 15.04
C ARG A 415 -0.38 -16.46 13.61
N GLY A 416 0.50 -17.35 13.14
CA GLY A 416 0.41 -17.95 11.81
C GLY A 416 0.86 -17.04 10.66
N VAL A 417 1.61 -15.98 10.94
CA VAL A 417 2.21 -15.07 9.95
C VAL A 417 3.69 -15.43 9.77
N ARG A 418 4.21 -15.39 8.55
CA ARG A 418 5.65 -15.58 8.31
C ARG A 418 6.43 -14.34 8.70
N VAL A 419 7.54 -14.52 9.41
CA VAL A 419 8.36 -13.41 9.89
C VAL A 419 9.64 -13.32 9.05
N ALA A 420 9.55 -12.57 7.94
CA ALA A 420 10.56 -12.57 6.87
C ALA A 420 11.99 -12.18 7.31
N ASN A 421 12.10 -11.43 8.40
CA ASN A 421 13.39 -10.99 8.93
C ASN A 421 13.82 -11.78 10.17
N ALA A 422 13.22 -12.94 10.49
CA ALA A 422 13.53 -13.69 11.71
C ALA A 422 14.18 -15.05 11.46
N THR A 423 14.88 -15.56 12.48
CA THR A 423 15.30 -16.96 12.55
C THR A 423 14.44 -17.72 13.56
N PRO A 424 14.31 -19.06 13.46
CA PRO A 424 13.64 -19.86 14.49
C PRO A 424 14.22 -19.62 15.89
N GLN A 425 15.55 -19.53 15.99
CA GLN A 425 16.26 -19.25 17.25
C GLN A 425 15.85 -17.91 17.86
N LEU A 426 15.66 -16.87 17.04
CA LEU A 426 15.18 -15.58 17.52
C LEU A 426 13.75 -15.68 18.06
N LEU A 427 12.85 -16.35 17.34
CA LEU A 427 11.46 -16.47 17.78
C LEU A 427 11.35 -17.27 19.09
N ASP A 428 12.12 -18.34 19.22
CA ASP A 428 12.16 -19.13 20.46
C ASP A 428 12.72 -18.31 21.63
N PHE A 429 13.73 -17.46 21.37
CA PHE A 429 14.25 -16.55 22.37
C PHE A 429 13.23 -15.50 22.80
N ILE A 430 12.51 -14.87 21.85
CA ILE A 430 11.44 -13.90 22.16
C ILE A 430 10.38 -14.55 23.05
N ARG A 431 9.92 -15.76 22.69
CA ARG A 431 8.92 -16.50 23.48
C ARG A 431 9.42 -16.86 24.88
N LYS A 432 10.72 -17.12 25.02
CA LYS A 432 11.33 -17.42 26.32
C LYS A 432 11.37 -16.21 27.25
N ILE A 433 11.61 -15.01 26.71
CA ILE A 433 11.69 -13.77 27.52
C ILE A 433 10.32 -13.08 27.68
N ASP A 434 9.34 -13.39 26.82
CA ASP A 434 7.97 -12.88 26.88
C ASP A 434 7.13 -13.64 27.93
N VAL A 435 7.52 -13.50 29.19
CA VAL A 435 6.91 -14.22 30.32
C VAL A 435 5.62 -13.54 30.77
N SER A 436 4.54 -14.32 30.93
CA SER A 436 3.29 -13.87 31.55
C SER A 436 3.47 -13.67 33.06
N GLY A 437 2.94 -12.58 33.63
CA GLY A 437 2.92 -12.36 35.08
C GLY A 437 3.13 -10.89 35.48
N PRO A 438 3.33 -10.61 36.78
CA PRO A 438 3.57 -9.25 37.29
C PRO A 438 4.78 -8.56 36.63
N ASP A 439 5.80 -9.35 36.27
CA ASP A 439 7.03 -8.90 35.63
C ASP A 439 6.85 -8.44 34.18
N ALA A 440 5.75 -8.83 33.52
CA ALA A 440 5.53 -8.54 32.11
C ALA A 440 5.49 -7.02 31.83
N ARG A 441 4.81 -6.26 32.71
CA ARG A 441 4.75 -4.80 32.62
C ARG A 441 6.09 -4.13 32.92
N ARG A 442 6.98 -4.81 33.64
CA ARG A 442 8.31 -4.33 34.01
C ARG A 442 9.40 -4.72 33.00
N THR A 443 9.01 -5.43 31.94
CA THR A 443 9.89 -5.86 30.87
C THR A 443 9.60 -5.04 29.60
N LEU A 444 10.65 -4.52 28.96
CA LEU A 444 10.57 -3.87 27.65
C LEU A 444 11.43 -4.64 26.64
N ILE A 445 10.82 -5.02 25.52
CA ILE A 445 11.49 -5.68 24.40
C ILE A 445 11.50 -4.72 23.21
N PHE A 446 12.70 -4.29 22.82
CA PHE A 446 12.94 -3.43 21.68
C PHE A 446 13.43 -4.24 20.47
N MET A 447 12.82 -4.03 19.30
CA MET A 447 13.12 -4.78 18.07
C MET A 447 13.25 -3.87 16.84
N PRO A 448 13.97 -4.29 15.78
CA PRO A 448 14.28 -3.43 14.64
C PRO A 448 13.19 -3.42 13.56
N SER A 449 12.06 -4.10 13.79
CA SER A 449 10.94 -4.10 12.86
C SER A 449 9.59 -4.34 13.55
N PRO A 450 8.49 -3.73 13.04
CA PRO A 450 7.17 -3.79 13.67
C PRO A 450 6.45 -5.12 13.48
N GLU A 451 6.83 -5.95 12.50
CA GLU A 451 6.27 -7.30 12.38
C GLU A 451 6.80 -8.25 13.47
N LEU A 452 8.01 -8.00 14.01
CA LEU A 452 8.58 -8.80 15.09
C LEU A 452 7.89 -8.56 16.44
N ILE A 453 7.42 -7.34 16.71
CA ILE A 453 6.74 -7.02 17.97
C ILE A 453 5.42 -7.76 18.13
N LEU A 454 4.81 -8.25 17.04
CA LEU A 454 3.58 -9.05 17.09
C LEU A 454 3.80 -10.45 17.68
N GLU A 455 5.05 -10.89 17.85
CA GLU A 455 5.39 -12.12 18.55
C GLU A 455 5.44 -11.95 20.07
N VAL A 456 5.44 -10.70 20.57
CA VAL A 456 5.39 -10.38 22.01
C VAL A 456 3.95 -10.19 22.44
N LYS A 457 3.48 -11.01 23.37
CA LYS A 457 2.09 -11.00 23.87
C LYS A 457 1.95 -10.42 25.26
N ASN A 458 2.95 -10.60 26.13
CA ASN A 458 2.83 -10.28 27.54
C ASN A 458 3.62 -9.01 27.89
N ALA A 459 4.88 -8.94 27.47
CA ALA A 459 5.76 -7.82 27.77
C ALA A 459 5.40 -6.57 26.97
N ARG A 460 5.89 -5.41 27.43
CA ARG A 460 5.84 -4.20 26.60
C ARG A 460 6.84 -4.36 25.46
N SER A 461 6.41 -4.04 24.24
CA SER A 461 7.24 -4.14 23.05
C SER A 461 7.26 -2.82 22.30
N TRP A 462 8.41 -2.49 21.72
CA TRP A 462 8.56 -1.33 20.87
C TRP A 462 9.45 -1.70 19.69
N SER A 463 9.24 -1.03 18.56
CA SER A 463 10.15 -1.13 17.42
C SER A 463 10.61 0.22 16.94
N ASN A 464 11.76 0.26 16.30
CA ASN A 464 12.05 1.30 15.32
C ASN A 464 12.25 0.61 13.97
N HIS A 465 12.27 1.37 12.88
CA HIS A 465 12.50 0.80 11.55
C HIS A 465 13.97 1.02 11.19
N ALA A 466 14.87 0.54 12.06
CA ALA A 466 16.31 0.89 12.07
C ALA A 466 17.02 0.67 10.73
N ASP A 467 16.56 -0.30 9.94
CA ASP A 467 17.08 -0.56 8.60
C ASP A 467 16.94 0.65 7.67
N PHE A 468 15.89 1.45 7.84
CA PHE A 468 15.53 2.58 6.98
C PHE A 468 15.85 3.96 7.60
N GLU A 469 16.25 3.99 8.86
CA GLU A 469 16.65 5.24 9.54
C GLU A 469 18.14 5.53 9.32
N SER A 470 18.52 6.80 9.16
CA SER A 470 19.93 7.16 9.09
C SER A 470 20.60 6.98 10.47
N ILE A 471 21.92 6.75 10.50
CA ILE A 471 22.64 6.67 11.78
C ILE A 471 22.51 7.97 12.58
N ASP A 472 22.47 9.12 11.90
CA ASP A 472 22.35 10.42 12.55
C ASP A 472 20.96 10.62 13.15
N ASP A 473 19.91 10.11 12.51
CA ASP A 473 18.57 10.15 13.09
C ASP A 473 18.43 9.20 14.28
N LEU A 474 19.07 8.03 14.22
CA LEU A 474 19.15 7.11 15.36
C LEU A 474 19.89 7.75 16.55
N ARG A 475 20.98 8.50 16.30
CA ARG A 475 21.74 9.22 17.33
C ARG A 475 20.96 10.35 17.99
N LYS A 476 20.00 10.96 17.29
CA LYS A 476 19.12 12.00 17.84
C LYS A 476 18.03 11.42 18.75
N GLN A 477 17.78 10.12 18.71
CA GLN A 477 16.79 9.48 19.57
C GLN A 477 17.35 9.37 20.99
N ILE A 478 16.57 9.87 21.95
CA ILE A 478 16.90 9.82 23.37
C ILE A 478 15.72 9.15 24.10
N ARG A 479 16.02 8.15 24.90
CA ARG A 479 15.09 7.36 25.71
C ARG A 479 15.57 7.38 27.15
N ARG A 480 14.84 8.09 27.99
CA ARG A 480 15.11 8.25 29.43
C ARG A 480 14.25 7.26 30.23
N GLY A 481 14.57 7.05 31.50
CA GLY A 481 13.93 6.09 32.39
C GLY A 481 14.60 4.71 32.38
N ARG A 482 14.23 3.88 33.35
CA ARG A 482 14.68 2.48 33.46
C ARG A 482 13.50 1.55 33.67
N VAL A 483 13.67 0.30 33.25
CA VAL A 483 12.77 -0.81 33.51
C VAL A 483 13.57 -1.93 34.16
N ASP A 484 12.88 -2.83 34.86
CA ASP A 484 13.52 -3.96 35.56
C ASP A 484 14.27 -4.84 34.56
N ARG A 485 13.69 -5.06 33.37
CA ARG A 485 14.31 -5.88 32.31
C ARG A 485 14.19 -5.20 30.95
N LEU A 486 15.32 -4.83 30.36
CA LEU A 486 15.39 -4.26 29.02
C LEU A 486 16.11 -5.23 28.07
N TYR A 487 15.44 -5.62 26.99
CA TYR A 487 16.00 -6.41 25.90
C TYR A 487 16.01 -5.56 24.63
N VAL A 488 17.19 -5.37 24.04
CA VAL A 488 17.39 -4.67 22.76
C VAL A 488 17.90 -5.68 21.75
N ILE A 489 17.02 -6.10 20.85
CA ILE A 489 17.32 -7.08 19.81
C ILE A 489 17.63 -6.32 18.52
N VAL A 490 18.75 -6.63 17.89
CA VAL A 490 19.19 -6.02 16.62
C VAL A 490 19.73 -7.07 15.65
N GLN A 491 19.61 -6.81 14.35
CA GLN A 491 20.24 -7.63 13.32
C GLN A 491 21.77 -7.44 13.32
N ARG A 492 22.52 -8.48 12.98
CA ARG A 492 24.00 -8.44 12.95
C ARG A 492 24.54 -7.35 12.04
N LYS A 493 23.92 -7.16 10.87
CA LYS A 493 24.27 -6.10 9.91
C LYS A 493 24.21 -4.67 10.49
N LEU A 494 23.44 -4.46 11.57
CA LEU A 494 23.35 -3.16 12.26
C LEU A 494 24.53 -2.92 13.21
N LEU A 495 25.26 -3.95 13.60
CA LEU A 495 26.52 -3.77 14.32
C LEU A 495 27.59 -3.23 13.38
N ASP A 496 27.69 -3.80 12.17
CA ASP A 496 28.77 -3.50 11.21
C ASP A 496 28.73 -2.05 10.72
N ASN A 497 27.56 -1.41 10.71
CA ASN A 497 27.38 -0.02 10.29
C ASN A 497 27.22 0.98 11.47
N GLY A 498 27.45 0.54 12.71
CA GLY A 498 27.39 1.39 13.91
C GLY A 498 25.97 1.78 14.37
N LYS A 499 24.91 1.35 13.68
CA LYS A 499 23.53 1.65 14.08
C LYS A 499 23.15 0.99 15.41
N ALA A 500 23.66 -0.21 15.69
CA ALA A 500 23.41 -0.89 16.97
C ALA A 500 23.96 -0.09 18.15
N ASP A 501 25.19 0.46 18.04
CA ASP A 501 25.77 1.32 19.07
C ASP A 501 24.94 2.60 19.26
N ALA A 502 24.50 3.24 18.17
CA ALA A 502 23.60 4.39 18.24
C ALA A 502 22.28 4.05 18.96
N ILE A 503 21.69 2.88 18.69
CA ILE A 503 20.47 2.42 19.36
C ILE A 503 20.74 2.19 20.85
N LEU A 504 21.81 1.49 21.23
CA LEU A 504 22.11 1.23 22.64
C LEU A 504 22.36 2.52 23.42
N ARG A 505 23.10 3.48 22.82
CA ARG A 505 23.35 4.81 23.41
C ARG A 505 22.10 5.67 23.54
N SER A 506 21.05 5.38 22.77
CA SER A 506 19.78 6.10 22.91
C SER A 506 19.11 5.85 24.27
N PHE A 507 19.40 4.73 24.94
CA PHE A 507 18.91 4.41 26.28
C PHE A 507 19.84 5.01 27.34
N VAL A 508 19.74 6.34 27.52
CA VAL A 508 20.76 7.14 28.21
C VAL A 508 20.95 6.82 29.69
N ASP A 509 19.96 6.20 30.34
CA ASP A 509 20.01 5.82 31.75
C ASP A 509 20.53 4.38 31.99
N TYR A 510 21.01 3.71 30.93
CA TYR A 510 21.68 2.42 31.00
C TYR A 510 23.18 2.59 30.70
N PRO A 511 24.08 2.11 31.59
CA PRO A 511 25.52 2.21 31.34
C PRO A 511 25.89 1.41 30.08
N ILE A 512 26.65 2.03 29.17
CA ILE A 512 27.02 1.40 27.89
C ILE A 512 27.88 0.13 28.08
N ASP A 513 28.60 0.04 29.19
CA ASP A 513 29.43 -1.12 29.52
C ASP A 513 28.64 -2.23 30.26
N GLY A 514 27.39 -1.96 30.63
CA GLY A 514 26.54 -2.89 31.38
C GLY A 514 25.78 -3.89 30.51
N TRP A 515 25.83 -3.77 29.18
CA TRP A 515 25.05 -4.62 28.27
C TRP A 515 25.61 -6.03 28.20
N THR A 516 24.80 -7.02 28.57
CA THR A 516 25.14 -8.42 28.31
C THR A 516 24.68 -8.81 26.92
N ARG A 517 25.56 -9.48 26.17
CA ARG A 517 25.33 -9.86 24.77
C ARG A 517 24.98 -11.33 24.64
N ILE A 518 23.86 -11.62 23.96
CA ILE A 518 23.43 -12.98 23.59
C ILE A 518 23.37 -13.09 22.06
N PRO A 519 24.20 -13.92 21.42
CA PRO A 519 24.11 -14.18 19.98
C PRO A 519 22.89 -15.07 19.66
N LEU A 520 22.14 -14.70 18.62
CA LEU A 520 20.90 -15.35 18.18
C LEU A 520 20.93 -15.56 16.65
N GLY A 521 22.00 -16.21 16.16
CA GLY A 521 22.25 -16.36 14.73
C GLY A 521 22.55 -15.02 14.07
N ASP A 522 21.72 -14.61 13.11
CA ASP A 522 21.81 -13.31 12.44
C ASP A 522 21.36 -12.12 13.30
N PHE A 523 20.99 -12.40 14.55
CA PHE A 523 20.60 -11.40 15.55
C PHE A 523 21.54 -11.40 16.74
N VAL A 524 21.49 -10.29 17.47
CA VAL A 524 22.13 -10.13 18.77
C VAL A 524 21.11 -9.49 19.70
N CYS A 525 20.89 -10.09 20.86
CA CYS A 525 20.18 -9.45 21.95
C CYS A 525 21.19 -8.84 22.93
N PHE A 526 21.01 -7.56 23.22
CA PHE A 526 21.64 -6.88 24.33
C PHE A 526 20.63 -6.78 25.46
N TYR A 527 21.00 -7.14 26.68
CA TYR A 527 20.10 -7.03 27.81
C TYR A 527 20.76 -6.44 29.05
N GLN A 528 19.96 -5.74 29.84
CA GLN A 528 20.29 -5.29 31.19
C GLN A 528 19.12 -5.57 32.13
N VAL A 529 19.44 -6.05 33.32
CA VAL A 529 18.48 -6.24 34.41
C VAL A 529 18.83 -5.23 35.49
N SER A 530 17.88 -4.36 35.84
CA SER A 530 18.04 -3.45 36.97
C SER A 530 17.79 -4.23 38.25
N SER A 531 18.79 -4.26 39.13
CA SER A 531 18.73 -4.87 40.47
C SER A 531 17.85 -4.06 41.42
#